data_AF-A0A7S1Y1L6-F1
#
_entry.id   AF-A0A7S1Y1L6-F1
#
_cell.length_a   1.000
_cell.length_b   1.000
_cell.length_c   1.000
_cell.angle_alpha   90.00
_cell.angle_beta   90.00
_cell.angle_gamma   90.00
#
_symmetry.space_group_name_H-M   'P 1'
#
loop_
_entity.id
_entity.type
_entity.pdbx_description
1 polymer ?
#
loop_
_entity_poly.entity_id
_entity_poly.type
_entity_poly.pdbx_seq_one_letter_code
_entity_poly.pdbx_strand_id
1 'polypeptide(L)'
;LVVTKAEGDKATIVAEVPYGDETKSSFPEAIKKSADSIIHHSGMAVQQDLKVWELDDEPKPISKYAANLPFVDNGKIISANPADWKCEVSGDTENLWLNLSDGFIGGGRKNR
;
A
#
# COMPACT_ATOMS: atom_id res chain seq x y z
N LEU A 1 0.98 -23.69 14.94
CA LEU A 1 0.16 -23.75 16.18
C LEU A 1 0.94 -24.51 17.23
N VAL A 2 1.02 -23.99 18.45
CA VAL A 2 1.77 -24.60 19.56
C VAL A 2 0.78 -25.28 20.49
N VAL A 3 0.90 -26.60 20.64
CA VAL A 3 0.11 -27.37 21.61
C VAL A 3 0.89 -27.40 22.92
N THR A 4 0.34 -26.78 23.95
CA THR A 4 0.91 -26.82 25.30
C THR A 4 0.14 -27.81 26.17
N LYS A 5 0.86 -28.58 26.97
CA LYS A 5 0.27 -29.36 28.07
C LYS A 5 0.57 -28.61 29.35
N ALA A 6 -0.48 -28.24 30.06
CA ALA A 6 -0.38 -27.65 31.38
C ALA A 6 -0.39 -28.77 32.43
N GLU A 7 0.66 -28.81 33.26
CA GLU A 7 0.71 -29.66 34.45
C GLU A 7 1.05 -28.73 35.63
N GLY A 8 0.01 -28.31 36.36
CA GLY A 8 0.12 -27.24 37.36
C GLY A 8 0.41 -25.87 36.73
N ASP A 9 1.23 -25.07 37.41
CA ASP A 9 1.55 -23.66 37.05
C ASP A 9 2.59 -23.52 35.91
N LYS A 10 2.96 -24.64 35.27
CA LYS A 10 3.92 -24.68 34.17
C LYS A 10 3.28 -25.27 32.91
N ALA A 11 3.25 -24.49 31.85
CA ALA A 11 2.88 -24.95 30.51
C ALA A 11 4.13 -25.34 29.74
N THR A 12 4.22 -26.60 29.31
CA THR A 12 5.31 -27.09 28.45
C THR A 12 4.81 -27.20 27.02
N ILE A 13 5.60 -26.75 26.05
CA ILE A 13 5.31 -26.93 24.62
C ILE A 13 5.50 -28.41 24.29
N VAL A 14 4.45 -29.05 23.80
CA VAL A 14 4.44 -30.49 23.51
C VAL A 14 4.51 -30.78 22.01
N ALA A 15 4.01 -29.87 21.16
CA ALA A 15 4.14 -30.00 19.72
C ALA A 15 4.00 -28.65 19.01
N GLU A 16 4.75 -28.48 17.92
CA GLU A 16 4.54 -27.43 16.94
C GLU A 16 3.93 -28.05 15.69
N VAL A 17 2.69 -27.67 15.37
CA VAL A 17 1.98 -28.16 14.19
C VAL A 17 1.95 -27.05 13.14
N PRO A 18 2.51 -27.27 11.93
CA PRO A 18 2.43 -26.29 10.85
C PRO A 18 0.97 -26.13 10.41
N TYR A 19 0.52 -24.88 10.27
CA TYR A 19 -0.80 -24.54 9.75
C TYR A 19 -0.62 -24.13 8.28
N GLY A 20 -0.88 -25.06 7.36
CA GLY A 20 -0.79 -24.88 5.91
C GLY A 20 -1.95 -25.60 5.22
N ASP A 21 -2.06 -25.48 3.89
CA ASP A 21 -3.22 -25.95 3.13
C ASP A 21 -3.52 -27.45 3.31
N GLU A 22 -2.48 -28.26 3.51
CA GLU A 22 -2.60 -29.71 3.73
C GLU A 22 -3.11 -30.07 5.14
N THR A 23 -2.78 -29.28 6.16
CA THR A 23 -3.14 -29.53 7.56
C THR A 23 -4.38 -28.77 8.01
N LYS A 24 -4.82 -27.77 7.23
CA LYS A 24 -5.96 -26.92 7.53
C LYS A 24 -7.22 -27.73 7.85
N SER A 25 -7.53 -28.74 7.04
CA SER A 25 -8.74 -29.57 7.16
C SER A 25 -8.80 -30.42 8.43
N SER A 26 -7.67 -30.70 9.10
CA SER A 26 -7.65 -31.50 10.33
C SER A 26 -8.02 -30.72 11.59
N PHE A 27 -8.11 -29.38 11.51
CA PHE A 27 -8.41 -28.54 12.67
C PHE A 27 -9.92 -28.24 12.81
N PRO A 28 -10.40 -28.07 14.06
CA PRO A 28 -11.74 -27.54 14.32
C PRO A 28 -11.99 -26.19 13.66
N GLU A 29 -13.25 -25.94 13.29
CA GLU A 29 -13.66 -24.74 12.55
C GLU A 29 -13.33 -23.43 13.28
N ALA A 30 -13.46 -23.40 14.61
CA ALA A 30 -13.11 -22.24 15.42
C ALA A 30 -11.63 -21.85 15.27
N ILE A 31 -10.72 -22.83 15.30
CA ILE A 31 -9.27 -22.60 15.19
C ILE A 31 -8.91 -22.17 13.77
N LYS A 32 -9.50 -22.81 12.75
CA LYS A 32 -9.32 -22.42 11.34
C LYS A 32 -9.71 -20.96 11.13
N LYS A 33 -10.89 -20.57 11.62
CA LYS A 33 -11.41 -19.21 11.47
C LYS A 33 -10.51 -18.18 12.14
N SER A 34 -10.03 -18.44 13.36
CA SER A 34 -9.11 -17.55 14.06
C SER A 34 -7.76 -17.45 13.35
N ALA A 35 -7.16 -18.57 12.94
CA ALA A 35 -5.89 -18.59 12.22
C ALA A 35 -5.99 -17.89 10.86
N ASP A 36 -7.03 -18.20 10.07
CA ASP A 36 -7.29 -17.56 8.78
C ASP A 36 -7.56 -16.07 8.92
N SER A 37 -8.27 -15.65 9.97
CA SER A 37 -8.53 -14.23 10.24
C SER A 37 -7.26 -13.45 10.54
N ILE A 38 -6.24 -14.09 11.16
CA ILE A 38 -4.95 -13.47 11.48
C ILE A 38 -4.01 -13.52 10.27
N ILE A 39 -3.96 -14.65 9.55
CA ILE A 39 -3.11 -14.84 8.37
C ILE A 39 -3.57 -13.94 7.22
N HIS A 40 -4.88 -13.92 6.97
CA HIS A 40 -5.52 -13.04 6.00
C HIS A 40 -6.00 -11.74 6.63
N HIS A 41 -5.46 -11.36 7.80
CA HIS A 41 -5.60 -10.01 8.33
C HIS A 41 -4.82 -9.04 7.44
N SER A 42 -5.31 -8.81 6.23
CA SER A 42 -5.03 -7.55 5.56
C SER A 42 -5.77 -6.49 6.36
N GLY A 43 -5.03 -5.69 7.13
CA GLY A 43 -5.60 -4.59 7.90
C GLY A 43 -6.52 -3.76 7.00
N MET A 44 -7.69 -3.38 7.50
CA MET A 44 -8.67 -2.58 6.75
C MET A 44 -8.04 -1.35 6.08
N ALA A 45 -7.02 -0.76 6.71
CA ALA A 45 -6.22 0.33 6.15
C ALA A 45 -5.49 -0.07 4.85
N VAL A 46 -4.83 -1.23 4.83
CA VAL A 46 -4.08 -1.73 3.66
C VAL A 46 -5.02 -2.12 2.52
N GLN A 47 -6.20 -2.66 2.83
CA GLN A 47 -7.21 -2.98 1.80
C GLN A 47 -7.91 -1.74 1.24
N GLN A 48 -8.12 -0.69 2.04
CA GLN A 48 -8.69 0.57 1.54
C GLN A 48 -7.72 1.23 0.56
N ASP A 49 -6.43 1.31 0.89
CA ASP A 49 -5.44 1.98 0.04
C ASP A 49 -5.28 1.29 -1.33
N LEU A 50 -5.32 -0.05 -1.40
CA LEU A 50 -5.22 -0.78 -2.67
C LEU A 50 -6.52 -0.71 -3.49
N LYS A 51 -7.68 -0.84 -2.83
CA LYS A 51 -8.98 -0.77 -3.51
C LYS A 51 -9.28 0.60 -4.10
N VAL A 52 -8.75 1.68 -3.53
CA VAL A 52 -8.93 3.03 -4.08
C VAL A 52 -8.26 3.18 -5.46
N TRP A 53 -7.20 2.43 -5.74
CA TRP A 53 -6.51 2.47 -7.03
C TRP A 53 -7.09 1.48 -8.05
N GLU A 54 -7.70 0.38 -7.60
CA GLU A 54 -8.35 -0.62 -8.44
C GLU A 54 -9.79 -0.26 -8.87
N LEU A 55 -10.36 0.85 -8.38
CA LEU A 55 -11.76 1.26 -8.61
C LEU A 55 -11.97 2.39 -9.65
N ASP A 56 -11.00 2.64 -10.53
CA ASP A 56 -11.24 3.43 -11.75
C ASP A 56 -11.62 2.49 -12.91
N ASP A 57 -12.66 1.67 -12.75
CA ASP A 57 -13.32 0.94 -13.87
C ASP A 57 -14.00 1.93 -14.84
N GLU A 58 -14.21 3.18 -14.39
CA GLU A 58 -14.72 4.27 -15.22
C GLU A 58 -13.56 4.97 -15.96
N PRO A 59 -13.72 5.27 -17.27
CA PRO A 59 -12.72 6.00 -18.01
C PRO A 59 -12.52 7.37 -17.37
N LYS A 60 -11.26 7.69 -17.02
CA LYS A 60 -10.91 8.97 -16.38
C LYS A 60 -11.44 10.13 -17.26
N PRO A 61 -12.28 11.03 -16.72
CA PRO A 61 -12.87 12.10 -17.50
C PRO A 61 -11.78 13.05 -18.01
N ILE A 62 -11.96 13.55 -19.23
CA ILE A 62 -11.02 14.50 -19.83
C ILE A 62 -11.07 15.81 -19.03
N SER A 63 -9.91 16.27 -18.57
CA SER A 63 -9.79 17.56 -17.88
C SER A 63 -10.23 18.71 -18.80
N LYS A 64 -10.97 19.67 -18.23
CA LYS A 64 -11.34 20.93 -18.91
C LYS A 64 -10.14 21.69 -19.50
N TYR A 65 -8.93 21.49 -18.96
CA TYR A 65 -7.72 22.16 -19.40
C TYR A 65 -6.87 21.33 -20.35
N ALA A 66 -7.26 20.08 -20.68
CA ALA A 66 -6.44 19.19 -21.51
C ALA A 66 -6.16 19.77 -22.91
N ALA A 67 -7.11 20.50 -23.50
CA ALA A 67 -6.96 21.08 -24.84
C ALA A 67 -6.13 22.37 -24.85
N ASN A 68 -6.29 23.23 -23.84
CA ASN A 68 -5.76 24.60 -23.81
C ASN A 68 -5.13 24.91 -22.45
N LEU A 69 -4.21 24.07 -22.00
CA LEU A 69 -3.44 24.37 -20.79
C LEU A 69 -2.43 25.49 -21.12
N PRO A 70 -2.44 26.63 -20.42
CA PRO A 70 -1.45 27.67 -20.64
C PRO A 70 -0.08 27.21 -20.13
N PHE A 71 0.96 27.49 -20.90
CA PHE A 71 2.35 27.24 -20.55
C PHE A 71 3.06 28.57 -20.25
N VAL A 72 3.95 28.55 -19.26
CA VAL A 72 4.84 29.66 -18.94
C VAL A 72 6.19 29.39 -19.57
N ASP A 73 6.67 30.31 -20.41
CA ASP A 73 8.03 30.23 -20.97
C ASP A 73 9.05 30.71 -19.92
N ASN A 74 9.49 29.79 -19.07
CA ASN A 74 10.47 30.03 -18.02
C ASN A 74 11.83 29.35 -18.30
N GLY A 75 12.02 28.77 -19.49
CA GLY A 75 13.25 28.09 -19.89
C GLY A 75 13.60 26.82 -19.08
N LYS A 76 12.65 26.28 -18.30
CA LYS A 76 12.90 25.13 -17.44
C LYS A 76 12.84 23.83 -18.24
N ILE A 77 13.90 23.03 -18.14
CA ILE A 77 14.00 21.71 -18.77
C ILE A 77 13.97 20.65 -17.67
N ILE A 78 13.02 19.73 -17.76
CA ILE A 78 12.92 18.59 -16.84
C ILE A 78 13.91 17.52 -17.30
N SER A 79 14.76 17.05 -16.37
CA SER A 79 15.67 15.94 -16.66
C SER A 79 14.87 14.71 -17.08
N ALA A 80 15.32 14.01 -18.12
CA ALA A 80 14.73 12.73 -18.52
C ALA A 80 15.05 11.59 -17.53
N ASN A 81 16.04 11.79 -16.65
CA ASN A 81 16.44 10.79 -15.67
C ASN A 81 15.62 10.96 -14.37
N PRO A 82 14.83 9.94 -13.96
CA PRO A 82 14.02 10.00 -12.75
C PRO A 82 14.83 10.21 -11.46
N ALA A 83 16.09 9.77 -11.43
CA ALA A 83 16.94 9.92 -10.24
C ALA A 83 17.32 11.38 -9.95
N ASP A 84 17.19 12.27 -10.93
CA ASP A 84 17.47 13.70 -10.77
C ASP A 84 16.26 14.46 -10.22
N TRP A 85 15.09 13.82 -10.17
CA TRP A 85 13.86 14.47 -9.73
C TRP A 85 13.83 14.59 -8.21
N LYS A 86 13.54 15.81 -7.76
CA LYS A 86 13.34 16.12 -6.35
C LYS A 86 12.35 17.25 -6.23
N CYS A 87 11.62 17.27 -5.11
CA CYS A 87 10.78 18.40 -4.76
C CYS A 87 11.65 19.66 -4.62
N GLU A 88 11.29 20.73 -5.31
CA GLU A 88 12.02 22.00 -5.24
C GLU A 88 11.91 22.70 -3.89
N VAL A 89 10.92 22.32 -3.07
CA VAL A 89 10.67 22.91 -1.75
C VAL A 89 11.27 22.07 -0.62
N SER A 90 10.93 20.78 -0.57
CA SER A 90 11.32 19.89 0.53
C SER A 90 12.56 19.04 0.23
N GLY A 91 12.93 18.88 -1.04
CA GLY A 91 14.01 18.00 -1.47
C GLY A 91 13.66 16.51 -1.45
N ASP A 92 12.41 16.14 -1.17
CA ASP A 92 11.95 14.75 -1.23
C ASP A 92 12.17 14.17 -2.63
N THR A 93 12.45 12.87 -2.72
CA THR A 93 12.64 12.14 -3.98
C THR A 93 11.48 11.22 -4.31
N GLU A 94 10.44 11.21 -3.46
CA GLU A 94 9.27 10.33 -3.56
C GLU A 94 7.97 11.14 -3.55
N ASN A 95 6.90 10.57 -4.10
CA ASN A 95 5.58 11.21 -4.24
C ASN A 95 5.67 12.60 -4.89
N LEU A 96 6.34 12.67 -6.05
CA LEU A 96 6.58 13.91 -6.78
C LEU A 96 5.46 14.19 -7.78
N TRP A 97 5.10 15.47 -7.91
CA TRP A 97 4.07 15.97 -8.81
C TRP A 97 4.65 17.05 -9.71
N LEU A 98 4.62 16.81 -11.02
CA LEU A 98 5.05 17.75 -12.04
C LEU A 98 3.87 18.61 -12.50
N ASN A 99 4.02 19.92 -12.42
CA ASN A 99 3.09 20.85 -13.02
C ASN A 99 3.39 21.01 -14.51
N LEU A 100 2.40 20.70 -15.35
CA LEU A 100 2.53 20.77 -16.81
C LEU A 100 2.61 22.21 -17.34
N SER A 101 2.14 23.21 -16.60
CA SER A 101 2.15 24.61 -17.07
C SER A 101 3.51 25.29 -16.95
N ASP A 102 4.26 25.04 -15.88
CA ASP A 102 5.50 25.76 -15.53
C ASP A 102 6.70 24.82 -15.27
N GLY A 103 6.50 23.50 -15.35
CA GLY A 103 7.55 22.52 -15.07
C GLY A 103 7.97 22.44 -13.60
N PHE A 104 7.18 22.95 -12.66
CA PHE A 104 7.48 22.87 -11.23
C PHE A 104 7.31 21.45 -10.68
N ILE A 105 8.29 20.95 -9.93
CA ILE A 105 8.25 19.65 -9.25
C ILE A 105 7.99 19.87 -7.76
N GLY A 106 6.75 19.60 -7.34
CA GLY A 106 6.31 19.66 -5.95
C GLY A 106 6.20 18.29 -5.31
N GLY A 107 6.25 18.24 -3.98
CA GLY A 107 5.92 17.06 -3.20
C GLY A 107 4.40 16.88 -3.08
N GLY A 108 3.96 15.63 -3.01
CA GLY A 108 2.55 15.28 -2.83
C GLY A 108 2.00 15.75 -1.48
N ARG A 109 0.68 15.87 -1.41
CA ARG A 109 0.00 16.29 -0.19
C ARG A 109 0.12 15.20 0.88
N LYS A 110 0.45 15.60 2.11
CA LYS A 110 0.32 14.72 3.27
C LYS A 110 -1.14 14.66 3.68
N ASN A 111 -1.72 13.46 3.70
CA ASN A 111 -3.02 13.24 4.33
C ASN A 111 -2.85 13.51 5.84
N ARG A 112 -3.70 14.39 6.40
CA ARG A 112 -3.78 14.63 7.85
C ARG A 112 -4.87 13.76 8.46
#